data_AF-A0A024T8X2-F1
#
_entry.id   AF-A0A024T8X2-F1
#
_cell.length_a   1.000
_cell.length_b   1.000
_cell.length_c   1.000
_cell.angle_alpha   90.00
_cell.angle_beta   90.00
_cell.angle_gamma   90.00
#
_symmetry.space_group_name_H-M   'P 1'
#
loop_
_entity.id
_entity.type
_entity.pdbx_description
1 polymer ?
#
loop_
_entity_poly.entity_id
_entity_poly.type
_entity_poly.pdbx_seq_one_letter_code
_entity_poly.pdbx_strand_id
1 'polypeptide(L)'
;MTTVPPRESSTLEEIHGALVAERSKKAYASGIRQVVKWIQHTDQANELLKADGSINLATFSYEWFVQFIVWTMQNTAVKANTMSGYRSAMRNYYKMQKVHLQTLPQFDSDLKACSKVQQAAQTTTLTAPLGIRRITASSEQTTSVKESGKCPLGFGAYEALCRTTISSMDAGFLHLFLVLLWNLMARSKSTETIQLGQLSYEEDAIGVTFFKSKTDQDGRKRRDPRHIYANPLQPHIARGSAKA
;
A
#
# COMPACT_ATOMS: atom_id res chain seq x y z
N MET A 1 -17.70 -20.79 -35.19
CA MET A 1 -16.32 -21.12 -34.78
C MET A 1 -16.08 -20.53 -33.41
N THR A 2 -16.08 -21.35 -32.36
CA THR A 2 -15.81 -20.95 -30.97
C THR A 2 -14.30 -20.84 -30.77
N THR A 3 -13.79 -19.62 -30.74
CA THR A 3 -12.39 -19.35 -30.41
C THR A 3 -12.17 -19.62 -28.92
N VAL A 4 -11.51 -20.72 -28.59
CA VAL A 4 -11.05 -21.03 -27.24
C VAL A 4 -10.10 -19.90 -26.80
N PRO A 5 -10.32 -19.25 -25.64
CA PRO A 5 -9.42 -18.19 -25.18
C PRO A 5 -8.00 -18.74 -24.99
N PRO A 6 -6.94 -17.98 -25.32
CA PRO A 6 -5.58 -18.44 -25.21
C PRO A 6 -5.27 -18.80 -23.75
N ARG A 7 -4.74 -20.02 -23.54
CA ARG A 7 -4.27 -20.45 -22.22
C ARG A 7 -3.08 -19.60 -21.82
N GLU A 8 -3.19 -18.85 -20.73
CA GLU A 8 -2.08 -18.08 -20.17
C GLU A 8 -0.97 -19.06 -19.73
N SER A 9 0.16 -19.04 -20.46
CA SER A 9 1.34 -19.83 -20.13
C SER A 9 2.20 -19.07 -19.10
N SER A 10 1.73 -18.99 -17.87
CA SER A 10 2.52 -18.35 -16.81
C SER A 10 3.61 -19.28 -16.29
N THR A 11 4.84 -18.79 -16.18
CA THR A 11 5.97 -19.54 -15.60
C THR A 11 5.84 -19.64 -14.07
N LEU A 12 6.46 -20.64 -13.44
CA LEU A 12 6.45 -20.79 -11.97
C LEU A 12 6.99 -19.54 -11.26
N GLU A 13 7.95 -18.86 -11.89
CA GLU A 13 8.55 -17.61 -11.42
C GLU A 13 7.58 -16.43 -11.52
N GLU A 14 6.76 -16.36 -12.57
CA GLU A 14 5.67 -15.40 -12.69
C GLU A 14 4.57 -15.64 -11.66
N ILE A 15 4.25 -16.91 -11.36
CA ILE A 15 3.27 -17.28 -10.33
C ILE A 15 3.78 -16.87 -8.93
N HIS A 16 5.04 -17.15 -8.61
CA HIS A 16 5.66 -16.68 -7.36
C HIS A 16 5.78 -15.15 -7.32
N GLY A 17 6.08 -14.53 -8.47
CA GLY A 17 6.13 -13.09 -8.64
C GLY A 17 4.77 -12.42 -8.44
N ALA A 18 3.67 -13.09 -8.75
CA ALA A 18 2.31 -12.59 -8.57
C ALA A 18 1.88 -12.51 -7.08
N LEU A 19 2.54 -13.26 -6.19
CA LEU A 19 2.24 -13.24 -4.74
C LEU A 19 2.49 -11.88 -4.09
N VAL A 20 3.35 -11.05 -4.70
CA VAL A 20 3.67 -9.71 -4.21
C VAL A 20 3.36 -8.71 -5.31
N ALA A 21 2.47 -7.75 -5.04
CA ALA A 21 2.17 -6.68 -5.98
C ALA A 21 3.45 -5.93 -6.41
N GLU A 22 3.57 -5.57 -7.69
CA GLU A 22 4.73 -4.84 -8.24
C GLU A 22 5.08 -3.57 -7.44
N ARG A 23 4.05 -2.85 -6.97
CA ARG A 23 4.24 -1.69 -6.10
C ARG A 23 4.95 -2.06 -4.80
N SER A 24 4.59 -3.19 -4.20
CA SER A 24 5.23 -3.71 -2.99
C SER A 24 6.65 -4.17 -3.26
N LYS A 25 6.93 -4.82 -4.40
CA LYS A 25 8.31 -5.16 -4.81
C LYS A 25 9.19 -3.92 -4.90
N LYS A 26 8.71 -2.86 -5.60
CA LYS A 26 9.43 -1.58 -5.71
C LYS A 26 9.62 -0.92 -4.34
N ALA A 27 8.60 -0.95 -3.47
CA ALA A 27 8.70 -0.42 -2.12
C ALA A 27 9.72 -1.19 -1.27
N TYR A 28 9.74 -2.52 -1.35
CA TYR A 28 10.71 -3.36 -0.66
C TYR A 28 12.13 -3.10 -1.17
N ALA A 29 12.34 -3.08 -2.49
CA ALA A 29 13.63 -2.73 -3.08
C ALA A 29 14.12 -1.35 -2.63
N SER A 30 13.21 -0.37 -2.55
CA SER A 30 13.54 0.96 -2.02
C SER A 30 13.92 0.92 -0.55
N GLY A 31 13.19 0.17 0.27
CA GLY A 31 13.49 -0.02 1.69
C GLY A 31 14.86 -0.67 1.91
N ILE A 32 15.18 -1.73 1.15
CA ILE A 32 16.49 -2.39 1.22
C ILE A 32 17.61 -1.43 0.81
N ARG A 33 17.41 -0.62 -0.23
CA ARG A 33 18.41 0.40 -0.61
C ARG A 33 18.68 1.41 0.51
N GLN A 34 17.68 1.79 1.30
CA GLN A 34 17.91 2.68 2.45
C GLN A 34 18.74 2.01 3.53
N VAL A 35 18.48 0.72 3.80
CA VAL A 35 19.28 -0.06 4.76
C VAL A 35 20.72 -0.19 4.25
N VAL A 36 20.94 -0.55 2.98
CA VAL A 36 22.28 -0.62 2.39
C VAL A 36 22.99 0.71 2.45
N LYS A 37 22.29 1.81 2.09
CA LYS A 37 22.86 3.15 2.17
C LYS A 37 23.29 3.47 3.60
N TRP A 38 22.50 3.13 4.60
CA TRP A 38 22.89 3.30 5.99
C TRP A 38 24.11 2.44 6.37
N ILE A 39 24.15 1.16 5.99
CA ILE A 39 25.31 0.27 6.25
C ILE A 39 26.60 0.86 5.67
N GLN A 40 26.54 1.47 4.48
CA GLN A 40 27.70 2.12 3.85
C GLN A 40 28.25 3.32 4.63
N HIS A 41 27.44 3.92 5.51
CA HIS A 41 27.89 5.02 6.39
C HIS A 41 28.36 4.51 7.76
N THR A 42 28.30 3.20 8.01
CA THR A 42 28.80 2.55 9.22
C THR A 42 30.20 1.99 8.97
N ASP A 43 31.06 1.99 9.98
CA ASP A 43 32.44 1.46 9.89
C ASP A 43 32.52 -0.05 9.57
N GLN A 44 31.40 -0.77 9.63
CA GLN A 44 31.30 -2.22 9.38
C GLN A 44 30.75 -2.59 8.00
N ALA A 45 30.81 -1.69 7.03
CA ALA A 45 30.29 -1.94 5.67
C ALA A 45 30.85 -3.22 5.04
N ASN A 46 32.13 -3.53 5.27
CA ASN A 46 32.80 -4.71 4.72
C ASN A 46 32.31 -6.05 5.31
N GLU A 47 31.75 -6.04 6.53
CA GLU A 47 31.26 -7.24 7.20
C GLU A 47 29.75 -7.46 6.95
N LEU A 48 29.02 -6.34 6.82
CA LEU A 48 27.56 -6.31 6.70
C LEU A 48 27.08 -6.34 5.24
N LEU A 49 27.94 -6.05 4.27
CA LEU A 49 27.64 -6.20 2.84
C LEU A 49 28.45 -7.35 2.22
N LYS A 50 27.86 -8.02 1.25
CA LYS A 50 28.55 -8.97 0.38
C LYS A 50 29.30 -8.21 -0.72
N ALA A 51 30.20 -8.90 -1.42
CA ALA A 51 30.96 -8.33 -2.53
C ALA A 51 30.09 -7.79 -3.69
N ASP A 52 28.85 -8.25 -3.82
CA ASP A 52 27.87 -7.77 -4.81
C ASP A 52 27.10 -6.50 -4.36
N GLY A 53 27.42 -5.96 -3.18
CA GLY A 53 26.73 -4.82 -2.58
C GLY A 53 25.38 -5.15 -1.93
N SER A 54 25.01 -6.43 -1.85
CA SER A 54 23.80 -6.89 -1.15
C SER A 54 24.06 -7.09 0.35
N ILE A 55 22.99 -7.13 1.16
CA ILE A 55 23.13 -7.28 2.61
C ILE A 55 23.60 -8.72 2.92
N ASN A 56 24.65 -8.84 3.72
CA ASN A 56 25.12 -10.12 4.23
C ASN A 56 24.24 -10.60 5.38
N LEU A 57 23.27 -11.46 5.07
CA LEU A 57 22.31 -12.00 6.05
C LEU A 57 22.91 -12.93 7.10
N ALA A 58 24.16 -13.39 6.94
CA ALA A 58 24.84 -14.18 7.95
C ALA A 58 25.31 -13.30 9.13
N THR A 59 25.72 -12.07 8.84
CA THR A 59 26.24 -11.10 9.83
C THR A 59 25.17 -10.11 10.27
N PHE A 60 24.27 -9.74 9.37
CA PHE A 60 23.22 -8.76 9.63
C PHE A 60 22.14 -9.34 10.56
N SER A 61 22.23 -9.01 11.84
CA SER A 61 21.27 -9.35 12.89
C SER A 61 20.13 -8.34 13.01
N TYR A 62 19.09 -8.67 13.79
CA TYR A 62 18.00 -7.75 14.09
C TYR A 62 18.46 -6.50 14.85
N GLU A 63 19.54 -6.59 15.64
CA GLU A 63 20.09 -5.46 16.39
C GLU A 63 20.58 -4.35 15.45
N TRP A 64 21.28 -4.72 14.37
CA TRP A 64 21.67 -3.77 13.31
C TRP A 64 20.46 -3.10 12.67
N PHE A 65 19.35 -3.83 12.48
CA PHE A 65 18.12 -3.24 12.00
C PHE A 65 17.52 -2.23 12.99
N VAL A 66 17.57 -2.50 14.30
CA VAL A 66 17.11 -1.54 15.32
C VAL A 66 17.98 -0.28 15.31
N GLN A 67 19.30 -0.42 15.20
CA GLN A 67 20.21 0.73 15.09
C GLN A 67 19.91 1.59 13.86
N PHE A 68 19.64 0.97 12.70
CA PHE A 68 19.19 1.67 11.51
C PHE A 68 17.91 2.48 11.76
N ILE A 69 16.95 1.89 12.47
CA ILE A 69 15.67 2.55 12.76
C ILE A 69 15.86 3.71 13.74
N VAL A 70 16.68 3.56 14.78
CA VAL A 70 17.02 4.64 15.72
C VAL A 70 17.73 5.77 15.00
N TRP A 71 18.73 5.44 14.16
CA TRP A 71 19.42 6.42 13.34
C TRP A 71 18.46 7.17 12.41
N THR A 72 17.52 6.44 11.77
CA THR A 72 16.50 7.03 10.90
C THR A 72 15.62 8.03 11.65
N MET A 73 15.22 7.72 12.88
CA MET A 73 14.43 8.66 13.71
C MET A 73 15.19 9.92 14.07
N GLN A 74 16.48 9.80 14.37
CA GLN A 74 17.31 10.92 14.83
C GLN A 74 17.77 11.81 13.67
N ASN A 75 18.00 11.22 12.50
CA ASN A 75 18.67 11.90 11.38
C ASN A 75 17.74 12.18 10.19
N THR A 76 16.49 11.72 10.22
CA THR A 76 15.55 11.91 9.10
C THR A 76 14.15 12.28 9.59
N ALA A 77 13.40 13.03 8.77
CA ALA A 77 12.01 13.38 9.03
C ALA A 77 11.01 12.27 8.62
N VAL A 78 11.44 11.00 8.62
CA VAL A 78 10.66 9.88 8.11
C VAL A 78 9.60 9.44 9.13
N LYS A 79 8.34 9.31 8.69
CA LYS A 79 7.21 8.91 9.55
C LYS A 79 7.30 7.44 9.99
N ALA A 80 6.70 7.12 11.14
CA ALA A 80 6.64 5.75 11.69
C ALA A 80 6.08 4.69 10.73
N ASN A 81 5.13 5.04 9.87
CA ASN A 81 4.60 4.12 8.86
C ASN A 81 5.66 3.70 7.83
N THR A 82 6.59 4.59 7.47
CA THR A 82 7.67 4.29 6.54
C THR A 82 8.71 3.36 7.20
N MET A 83 9.02 3.58 8.47
CA MET A 83 9.87 2.68 9.27
C MET A 83 9.28 1.27 9.37
N SER A 84 7.97 1.16 9.55
CA SER A 84 7.26 -0.13 9.43
C SER A 84 7.41 -0.75 8.03
N GLY A 85 7.47 0.07 6.98
CA GLY A 85 7.73 -0.37 5.61
C GLY A 85 9.14 -0.96 5.42
N TYR A 86 10.16 -0.37 6.05
CA TYR A 86 11.52 -0.93 6.04
C TYR A 86 11.58 -2.31 6.70
N ARG A 87 10.85 -2.49 7.80
CA ARG A 87 10.73 -3.81 8.44
C ARG A 87 10.11 -4.84 7.50
N SER A 88 9.01 -4.49 6.82
CA SER A 88 8.38 -5.39 5.85
C SER A 88 9.31 -5.72 4.68
N ALA A 89 10.11 -4.75 4.22
CA ALA A 89 11.11 -4.96 3.19
C ALA A 89 12.19 -5.96 3.63
N MET A 90 12.76 -5.78 4.83
CA MET A 90 13.74 -6.71 5.41
C MET A 90 13.14 -8.11 5.56
N ARG A 91 11.93 -8.22 6.12
CA ARG A 91 11.24 -9.51 6.25
C ARG A 91 11.08 -10.21 4.90
N ASN A 92 10.68 -9.49 3.86
CA ASN A 92 10.57 -10.05 2.51
C ASN A 92 11.94 -10.50 1.97
N TYR A 93 12.99 -9.71 2.21
CA TYR A 93 14.34 -10.02 1.78
C TYR A 93 14.91 -11.31 2.41
N TYR A 94 14.69 -11.53 3.71
CA TYR A 94 15.02 -12.82 4.35
C TYR A 94 14.25 -13.99 3.74
N LYS A 95 12.94 -13.80 3.47
CA LYS A 95 12.10 -14.84 2.82
C LYS A 95 12.61 -15.20 1.43
N MET A 96 13.04 -14.21 0.64
CA MET A 96 13.52 -14.44 -0.73
C MET A 96 14.86 -15.16 -0.78
N GLN A 97 15.78 -14.91 0.16
CA GLN A 97 17.08 -15.59 0.20
C GLN A 97 17.03 -17.01 0.80
N LYS A 98 15.86 -17.50 1.23
CA LYS A 98 15.66 -18.81 1.87
C LYS A 98 16.61 -19.07 3.06
N VAL A 99 17.14 -18.02 3.68
CA VAL A 99 18.03 -18.13 4.85
C VAL A 99 17.20 -18.59 6.04
N HIS A 100 17.75 -19.55 6.79
CA HIS A 100 17.08 -20.35 7.82
C HIS A 100 16.16 -19.52 8.74
N LEU A 101 14.97 -20.05 9.00
CA LEU A 101 13.86 -19.48 9.79
C LEU A 101 14.17 -19.07 11.24
N GLN A 102 15.43 -19.07 11.69
CA GLN A 102 15.80 -18.80 13.08
C GLN A 102 15.87 -17.30 13.43
N THR A 103 16.09 -16.41 12.45
CA THR A 103 16.07 -14.94 12.64
C THR A 103 14.71 -14.30 12.31
N LEU A 104 13.83 -15.02 11.59
CA LEU A 104 12.46 -14.60 11.29
C LEU A 104 11.54 -14.35 12.52
N PRO A 105 11.64 -15.10 13.64
CA PRO A 105 10.74 -14.93 14.79
C PRO A 105 10.85 -13.54 15.41
N GLN A 106 12.05 -12.95 15.40
CA GLN A 106 12.29 -11.59 15.89
C GLN A 106 11.61 -10.54 15.02
N PHE A 107 11.48 -10.80 13.72
CA PHE A 107 10.70 -9.96 12.82
C PHE A 107 9.19 -10.24 12.90
N ASP A 108 8.72 -11.36 13.47
CA ASP A 108 7.31 -11.77 13.56
C ASP A 108 6.64 -11.50 14.93
N SER A 109 7.38 -11.38 16.04
CA SER A 109 6.79 -11.37 17.39
C SER A 109 6.02 -10.12 17.83
N ASP A 110 5.91 -9.07 17.00
CA ASP A 110 5.35 -7.78 17.44
C ASP A 110 3.81 -7.71 17.42
N LEU A 111 3.10 -8.78 17.04
CA LEU A 111 1.63 -8.77 17.08
C LEU A 111 1.03 -9.47 18.32
N LYS A 112 1.78 -10.34 18.99
CA LYS A 112 1.29 -11.13 20.14
C LYS A 112 1.82 -10.69 21.50
N ALA A 113 2.86 -9.84 21.56
CA ALA A 113 3.50 -9.47 22.82
C ALA A 113 2.71 -8.46 23.69
N CYS A 114 1.60 -7.88 23.20
CA CYS A 114 0.76 -6.99 24.01
C CYS A 114 -0.13 -7.71 25.04
N SER A 115 -0.32 -9.04 24.95
CA SER A 115 -1.18 -9.74 25.91
C SER A 115 -0.43 -10.40 27.07
N LYS A 116 0.90 -10.58 26.98
CA LYS A 116 1.68 -11.28 28.01
C LYS A 116 3.16 -10.92 27.97
N VAL A 117 3.61 -9.78 28.50
CA VAL A 117 5.01 -9.69 28.94
C VAL A 117 5.15 -8.81 30.19
N GLN A 118 5.12 -9.48 31.33
CA GLN A 118 5.77 -9.04 32.56
C GLN A 118 6.98 -9.95 32.75
N GLN A 119 8.09 -9.62 32.10
CA GLN A 119 9.43 -10.07 32.46
C GLN A 119 10.46 -9.27 31.64
N ALA A 120 11.28 -8.51 32.36
CA ALA A 120 12.18 -7.50 31.86
C ALA A 120 13.58 -8.09 31.61
N ALA A 121 14.08 -7.93 30.37
CA ALA A 121 15.50 -7.74 30.01
C ALA A 121 15.75 -8.04 28.51
N GLN A 122 15.05 -9.03 27.93
CA GLN A 122 15.22 -9.42 26.50
C GLN A 122 14.10 -8.92 25.57
N THR A 123 13.04 -8.32 26.11
CA THR A 123 11.87 -7.81 25.37
C THR A 123 12.10 -6.44 24.70
N THR A 124 13.18 -5.73 25.07
CA THR A 124 13.44 -4.34 24.66
C THR A 124 13.69 -4.22 23.15
N THR A 125 14.37 -5.20 22.54
CA THR A 125 14.67 -5.20 21.10
C THR A 125 13.40 -5.46 20.27
N LEU A 126 12.57 -6.42 20.67
CA LEU A 126 11.34 -6.81 19.97
C LEU A 126 10.19 -5.78 20.08
N THR A 127 10.33 -4.75 20.91
CA THR A 127 9.27 -3.74 21.11
C THR A 127 9.60 -2.40 20.44
N ALA A 128 10.80 -2.25 19.86
CA ALA A 128 11.23 -0.99 19.26
C ALA A 128 10.23 -0.43 18.22
N PRO A 129 9.68 -1.19 17.26
CA PRO A 129 8.72 -0.67 16.29
C PRO A 129 7.41 -0.16 16.91
N LEU A 130 6.96 -0.78 18.01
CA LEU A 130 5.79 -0.34 18.78
C LEU A 130 6.10 0.90 19.63
N GLY A 131 7.29 0.94 20.24
CA GLY A 131 7.79 2.10 20.98
C GLY A 131 7.83 3.36 20.11
N ILE A 132 8.29 3.21 18.87
CA ILE A 132 8.37 4.31 17.89
C ILE A 132 6.99 4.89 17.62
N ARG A 133 5.99 4.02 17.36
CA ARG A 133 4.61 4.47 17.14
C ARG A 133 4.06 5.22 18.36
N ARG A 134 4.34 4.75 19.58
CA ARG A 134 3.89 5.38 20.82
C ARG A 134 4.58 6.73 21.05
N ILE A 135 5.88 6.83 20.81
CA ILE A 135 6.65 8.09 20.93
C ILE A 135 6.16 9.12 19.91
N THR A 136 5.98 8.73 18.63
CA THR A 136 5.44 9.62 17.60
C THR A 136 4.01 10.06 17.94
N ALA A 137 3.13 9.15 18.34
CA ALA A 137 1.75 9.51 18.71
C ALA A 137 1.69 10.44 19.93
N SER A 138 2.54 10.22 20.94
CA SER A 138 2.59 11.09 22.12
C SER A 138 3.11 12.48 21.77
N SER A 139 4.11 12.56 20.88
CA SER A 139 4.63 13.84 20.35
C SER A 139 3.58 14.59 19.50
N GLU A 140 2.76 13.86 18.73
CA GLU A 140 1.66 14.42 17.95
C GLU A 140 0.48 14.87 18.83
N GLN A 141 0.31 14.33 20.04
CA GLN A 141 -0.70 14.78 21.01
C GLN A 141 -0.29 16.04 21.76
N THR A 142 1.00 16.22 22.05
CA THR A 142 1.51 17.40 22.78
C THR A 142 1.67 18.63 21.89
N THR A 143 1.79 18.43 20.59
CA THR A 143 1.79 19.50 19.59
C THR A 143 0.36 19.63 19.04
N SER A 144 -0.20 20.83 18.87
CA SER A 144 -1.58 21.03 18.36
C SER A 144 -1.87 20.11 17.17
N VAL A 145 -3.08 19.53 17.09
CA VAL A 145 -3.52 18.61 16.02
C VAL A 145 -3.10 19.16 14.66
N LYS A 146 -1.95 18.69 14.14
CA LYS A 146 -1.58 18.94 12.76
C LYS A 146 -2.55 18.10 11.95
N GLU A 147 -3.31 18.72 11.05
CA GLU A 147 -4.04 18.01 9.99
C GLU A 147 -3.01 17.25 9.12
N SER A 148 -2.61 16.07 9.59
CA SER A 148 -1.61 15.22 8.94
C SER A 148 -2.35 14.28 8.02
N GLY A 149 -2.53 14.69 6.76
CA GLY A 149 -3.21 13.87 5.78
C GLY A 149 -3.68 14.67 4.57
N LYS A 150 -4.37 13.97 3.67
CA LYS A 150 -5.14 14.62 2.60
C LYS A 150 -6.52 14.92 3.16
N CYS A 151 -6.96 16.17 3.08
CA CYS A 151 -8.34 16.52 3.47
C CYS A 151 -9.33 15.81 2.53
N PRO A 152 -10.46 15.31 3.05
CA PRO A 152 -11.50 14.72 2.22
C PRO A 152 -12.04 15.79 1.25
N LEU A 153 -12.29 15.40 0.01
CA LEU A 153 -12.90 16.29 -0.97
C LEU A 153 -14.37 16.51 -0.58
N GLY A 154 -14.71 17.73 -0.17
CA GLY A 154 -16.09 18.10 0.14
C GLY A 154 -16.98 18.16 -1.10
N PHE A 155 -18.29 17.98 -0.93
CA PHE A 155 -19.25 17.98 -2.03
C PHE A 155 -19.21 19.27 -2.87
N GLY A 156 -19.11 20.44 -2.23
CA GLY A 156 -19.04 21.72 -2.95
C GLY A 156 -17.78 21.83 -3.83
N ALA A 157 -16.64 21.32 -3.37
CA ALA A 157 -15.41 21.27 -4.16
C ALA A 157 -15.52 20.28 -5.32
N TYR A 158 -16.17 19.13 -5.11
CA TYR A 158 -16.49 18.18 -6.18
C TYR A 158 -17.40 18.81 -7.24
N GLU A 159 -18.46 19.51 -6.83
CA GLU A 159 -19.37 20.17 -7.77
C GLU A 159 -18.63 21.21 -8.62
N ALA A 160 -17.78 22.04 -8.01
CA ALA A 160 -16.97 23.02 -8.71
C ALA A 160 -16.00 22.38 -9.74
N LEU A 161 -15.37 21.26 -9.35
CA LEU A 161 -14.52 20.48 -10.27
C LEU A 161 -15.34 19.90 -11.42
N CYS A 162 -16.53 19.37 -11.17
CA CYS A 162 -17.40 18.86 -12.23
C CYS A 162 -17.80 19.94 -13.24
N ARG A 163 -18.15 21.15 -12.78
CA ARG A 163 -18.45 22.29 -13.66
C ARG A 163 -17.25 22.68 -14.53
N THR A 164 -16.06 22.64 -13.97
CA THR A 164 -14.81 22.97 -14.68
C THR A 164 -14.45 21.90 -15.71
N THR A 165 -14.59 20.62 -15.33
CA THR A 165 -14.18 19.48 -16.17
C THR A 165 -15.10 19.26 -17.37
N ILE A 166 -16.38 19.63 -17.29
CA ILE A 166 -17.29 19.59 -18.45
C ILE A 166 -16.86 20.53 -19.57
N SER A 167 -16.29 21.68 -19.20
CA SER A 167 -15.82 22.68 -20.17
C SER A 167 -14.41 22.37 -20.68
N SER A 168 -13.81 21.26 -20.23
CA SER A 168 -12.47 20.86 -20.67
C SER A 168 -12.53 20.30 -22.10
N MET A 169 -11.57 20.70 -22.94
CA MET A 169 -11.46 20.23 -24.32
C MET A 169 -10.75 18.87 -24.41
N ASP A 170 -11.21 17.90 -23.61
CA ASP A 170 -10.64 16.55 -23.52
C ASP A 170 -11.66 15.47 -23.86
N ALA A 171 -12.67 15.82 -24.68
CA ALA A 171 -13.79 14.95 -25.03
C ALA A 171 -14.58 14.41 -23.81
N GLY A 172 -14.48 15.06 -22.64
CA GLY A 172 -15.19 14.68 -21.43
C GLY A 172 -14.52 13.56 -20.62
N PHE A 173 -13.29 13.16 -20.95
CA PHE A 173 -12.58 12.10 -20.23
C PHE A 173 -12.35 12.44 -18.76
N LEU A 174 -11.90 13.66 -18.46
CA LEU A 174 -11.65 14.11 -17.10
C LEU A 174 -12.95 14.20 -16.29
N HIS A 175 -14.03 14.65 -16.94
CA HIS A 175 -15.35 14.68 -16.32
C HIS A 175 -15.83 13.26 -15.98
N LEU A 176 -15.81 12.35 -16.95
CA LEU A 176 -16.17 10.95 -16.75
C LEU A 176 -15.32 10.30 -15.65
N PHE A 177 -14.01 10.50 -15.67
CA PHE A 177 -13.10 9.93 -14.68
C PHE A 177 -13.39 10.44 -13.26
N LEU A 178 -13.64 11.75 -13.11
CA LEU A 178 -14.00 12.37 -11.83
C LEU A 178 -15.35 11.85 -11.31
N VAL A 179 -16.35 11.76 -12.17
CA VAL A 179 -17.68 11.24 -11.83
C VAL A 179 -17.60 9.77 -11.42
N LEU A 180 -16.84 8.94 -12.13
CA LEU A 180 -16.63 7.54 -11.76
C LEU A 180 -15.87 7.41 -10.43
N LEU A 181 -14.84 8.22 -10.20
CA LEU A 181 -14.11 8.23 -8.93
C LEU A 181 -15.03 8.53 -7.74
N TRP A 182 -15.84 9.58 -7.85
CA TRP A 182 -16.73 10.03 -6.79
C TRP A 182 -17.84 9.00 -6.51
N ASN A 183 -18.53 8.53 -7.55
CA ASN A 183 -19.70 7.66 -7.37
C ASN A 183 -19.34 6.22 -7.03
N LEU A 184 -18.22 5.70 -7.54
CA LEU A 184 -17.78 4.34 -7.23
C LEU A 184 -17.01 4.25 -5.90
N MET A 185 -16.63 5.40 -5.33
CA MET A 185 -15.67 5.51 -4.21
C MET A 185 -14.41 4.68 -4.46
N ALA A 186 -14.00 4.62 -5.74
CA ALA A 186 -12.93 3.77 -6.21
C ALA A 186 -11.59 4.50 -6.12
N ARG A 187 -10.50 3.74 -6.10
CA ARG A 187 -9.15 4.31 -6.25
C ARG A 187 -8.91 4.61 -7.72
N SER A 188 -8.10 5.63 -8.03
CA SER A 188 -7.69 5.96 -9.40
C SER A 188 -7.24 4.74 -10.21
N LYS A 189 -6.39 3.88 -9.61
CA LYS A 189 -5.91 2.65 -10.24
C LYS A 189 -7.03 1.67 -10.62
N SER A 190 -8.13 1.65 -9.87
CA SER A 190 -9.29 0.82 -10.19
C SER A 190 -10.17 1.49 -11.25
N THR A 191 -10.35 2.81 -11.17
CA THR A 191 -11.15 3.57 -12.12
C THR A 191 -10.53 3.60 -13.52
N GLU A 192 -9.20 3.75 -13.63
CA GLU A 192 -8.52 3.76 -14.94
C GLU A 192 -8.56 2.41 -15.65
N THR A 193 -8.77 1.31 -14.91
CA THR A 193 -8.84 -0.04 -15.47
C THR A 193 -10.26 -0.45 -15.87
N ILE A 194 -11.25 0.46 -15.73
CA ILE A 194 -12.61 0.18 -16.15
C ILE A 194 -12.65 0.03 -17.66
N GLN A 195 -13.07 -1.14 -18.12
CA GLN A 195 -13.24 -1.45 -19.55
C GLN A 195 -14.72 -1.39 -19.94
N LEU A 196 -15.02 -1.14 -21.22
CA LEU A 196 -16.41 -1.08 -21.70
C LEU A 196 -17.21 -2.36 -21.40
N GLY A 197 -16.58 -3.53 -21.45
CA GLY A 197 -17.22 -4.81 -21.09
C GLY A 197 -17.54 -4.97 -19.60
N GLN A 198 -17.11 -4.05 -18.73
CA GLN A 198 -17.46 -3.99 -17.31
C GLN A 198 -18.67 -3.10 -17.04
N LEU A 199 -19.15 -2.37 -18.05
CA LEU A 199 -20.33 -1.52 -17.98
C LEU A 199 -21.56 -2.33 -18.38
N SER A 200 -22.57 -2.34 -17.50
CA SER A 200 -23.89 -2.89 -17.79
C SER A 200 -24.93 -1.75 -17.82
N TYR A 201 -25.95 -1.94 -18.65
CA TYR A 201 -27.15 -1.12 -18.61
C TYR A 201 -28.13 -1.78 -17.65
N GLU A 202 -28.47 -1.09 -16.56
CA GLU A 202 -29.39 -1.56 -15.52
C GLU A 202 -30.63 -0.66 -15.51
N GLU A 203 -31.30 -0.55 -16.68
CA GLU A 203 -32.49 0.27 -16.92
C GLU A 203 -32.31 1.77 -16.62
N ASP A 204 -32.42 2.17 -15.35
CA ASP A 204 -32.30 3.56 -14.90
C ASP A 204 -30.87 3.94 -14.46
N ALA A 205 -29.94 2.97 -14.49
CA ALA A 205 -28.57 3.16 -14.06
C ALA A 205 -27.53 2.54 -15.01
N ILE A 206 -26.31 3.07 -14.92
CA ILE A 206 -25.12 2.40 -15.43
C ILE A 206 -24.54 1.56 -14.30
N GLY A 207 -24.45 0.25 -14.52
CA GLY A 207 -23.78 -0.69 -13.64
C GLY A 207 -22.30 -0.80 -13.96
N VAL A 208 -21.43 -0.76 -12.94
CA VAL A 208 -19.99 -0.98 -13.08
C VAL A 208 -19.57 -2.19 -12.27
N THR A 209 -19.08 -3.23 -12.95
CA THR A 209 -18.66 -4.49 -12.31
C THR A 209 -17.14 -4.60 -12.24
N PHE A 210 -16.59 -4.64 -11.02
CA PHE A 210 -15.16 -4.86 -10.82
C PHE A 210 -14.83 -6.36 -10.77
N PHE A 211 -14.01 -6.84 -11.71
CA PHE A 211 -13.54 -8.23 -11.74
C PHE A 211 -12.42 -8.55 -10.74
N LYS A 212 -11.64 -7.53 -10.37
CA LYS A 212 -10.62 -7.62 -9.32
C LYS A 212 -10.74 -6.40 -8.41
N SER A 213 -10.65 -6.62 -7.11
CA SER A 213 -10.62 -5.54 -6.13
C SER A 213 -9.44 -5.72 -5.19
N LYS A 214 -9.01 -4.66 -4.49
CA LYS A 214 -7.90 -4.77 -3.50
C LYS A 214 -8.11 -5.92 -2.50
N THR A 215 -9.36 -6.19 -2.12
CA THR A 215 -9.75 -7.22 -1.14
C THR A 215 -10.18 -8.54 -1.76
N ASP A 216 -10.20 -8.62 -3.09
CA ASP A 216 -10.53 -9.81 -3.86
C ASP A 216 -9.65 -9.83 -5.11
N GLN A 217 -8.40 -10.26 -4.92
CA GLN A 217 -7.40 -10.38 -5.99
C GLN A 217 -7.68 -11.61 -6.86
N ASP A 218 -8.33 -12.64 -6.29
CA ASP A 218 -8.64 -13.91 -6.96
C ASP A 218 -9.99 -13.87 -7.69
N GLY A 219 -10.77 -12.79 -7.54
CA GLY A 219 -12.04 -12.57 -8.23
C GLY A 219 -13.14 -13.58 -7.85
N ARG A 220 -13.04 -14.15 -6.63
CA ARG A 220 -13.92 -15.22 -6.14
C ARG A 220 -15.19 -14.69 -5.50
N LYS A 221 -15.25 -13.40 -5.13
CA LYS A 221 -16.43 -12.83 -4.48
C LYS A 221 -17.52 -12.51 -5.52
N ARG A 222 -18.75 -12.45 -5.01
CA ARG A 222 -19.92 -12.05 -5.80
C ARG A 222 -19.69 -10.66 -6.39
N ARG A 223 -19.87 -10.55 -7.70
CA ARG A 223 -19.57 -9.38 -8.50
C ARG A 223 -20.82 -8.53 -8.63
N ASP A 224 -21.19 -7.87 -7.53
CA ASP A 224 -22.33 -6.98 -7.58
C ASP A 224 -21.94 -5.69 -8.31
N PRO A 225 -22.69 -5.29 -9.35
CA PRO A 225 -22.47 -4.01 -10.01
C PRO A 225 -22.67 -2.86 -9.00
N ARG A 226 -21.88 -1.80 -9.19
CA ARG A 226 -22.09 -0.51 -8.53
C ARG A 226 -22.84 0.39 -9.48
N HIS A 227 -23.96 0.96 -9.03
CA HIS A 227 -24.86 1.70 -9.90
C HIS A 227 -24.58 3.20 -9.83
N ILE A 228 -24.57 3.83 -11.00
CA ILE A 228 -24.45 5.27 -11.20
C ILE A 228 -25.69 5.74 -11.93
N TYR A 229 -26.38 6.70 -11.32
CA TYR A 229 -27.63 7.29 -11.80
C TYR A 229 -27.37 8.68 -12.35
N ALA A 230 -28.07 9.01 -13.44
CA ALA A 230 -28.11 10.38 -13.93
C ALA A 230 -28.79 11.30 -12.90
N ASN A 231 -28.39 12.58 -12.87
CA ASN A 231 -29.08 13.60 -12.08
C ASN A 231 -29.72 14.64 -13.01
N PRO A 232 -31.01 14.49 -13.35
CA PRO A 232 -31.68 15.41 -14.27
C PRO A 232 -31.72 16.86 -13.78
N LEU A 233 -31.67 17.09 -12.47
CA LEU A 233 -31.71 18.43 -11.87
C LEU A 233 -30.35 19.15 -11.92
N GLN A 234 -29.26 18.39 -11.97
CA GLN A 234 -27.90 18.91 -12.00
C GLN A 234 -27.08 18.02 -12.94
N PRO A 235 -27.15 18.25 -14.26
CA PRO A 235 -26.56 17.36 -15.26
C PRO A 235 -25.03 17.30 -15.17
N HIS A 236 -24.42 18.27 -14.50
CA HIS A 236 -22.98 18.29 -14.25
C HIS A 236 -22.53 17.31 -13.16
N ILE A 237 -23.43 16.60 -12.48
CA ILE A 237 -23.06 15.58 -11.50
C ILE A 237 -23.91 14.31 -11.71
N ALA A 238 -23.34 13.15 -11.40
CA ALA A 238 -24.11 11.91 -11.28
C ALA A 238 -24.35 11.55 -9.81
N ARG A 239 -25.38 10.74 -9.52
CA ARG A 239 -25.66 10.20 -8.19
C ARG A 239 -25.23 8.74 -8.13
N GLY A 240 -24.43 8.35 -7.15
CA GLY A 240 -24.06 6.96 -6.90
C GLY A 240 -25.03 6.34 -5.90
N SER A 241 -25.29 5.03 -6.04
CA SER A 241 -25.83 4.29 -4.89
C SER A 241 -24.73 4.08 -3.86
N ALA A 242 -24.87 4.73 -2.70
CA ALA A 242 -24.15 4.31 -1.51
C ALA A 242 -24.72 2.94 -1.10
N LYS A 243 -23.97 1.86 -1.28
CA LYS A 243 -24.25 0.63 -0.54
C LYS A 243 -24.01 0.94 0.93
N ALA A 244 -25.09 0.95 1.72
CA ALA A 244 -25.05 0.86 3.17
C ALA A 244 -24.42 -0.46 3.62
#